data_AF-A0A561TTM2-F1
#
_entry.id   AF-A0A561TTM2-F1
#
_cell.length_a   1.000
_cell.length_b   1.000
_cell.length_c   1.000
_cell.angle_alpha   90.00
_cell.angle_beta   90.00
_cell.angle_gamma   90.00
#
_symmetry.space_group_name_H-M   'P 1'
#
loop_
_entity.id
_entity.type
_entity.pdbx_description
1 polymer ?
#
loop_
_entity_poly.entity_id
_entity_poly.type
_entity_poly.pdbx_seq_one_letter_code
_entity_poly.pdbx_strand_id
1 'polypeptide(L)'
;MPRRTAAALRLDADCRSRLRDHPRRPSRLTSRTRRQAARFETERGLHERRLEDAVHRWRAFTRRPGRTLYLPEPDLPGYDIWDDRSLIERAIGALDARAARELASVVRDVDAAFLARTLPDPYAPRAWPWWRRRCQELGDILDVPSQAHGRPAGP
;
A
#
# COMPACT_ATOMS: atom_id res chain seq x y z
N MET A 1 19.86 10.36 -16.02
CA MET A 1 18.97 11.01 -15.03
C MET A 1 17.63 11.23 -15.69
N PRO A 2 16.64 10.33 -15.54
CA PRO A 2 15.30 10.61 -16.03
C PRO A 2 14.77 11.81 -15.24
N ARG A 3 14.43 12.89 -15.93
CA ARG A 3 13.88 14.09 -15.28
C ARG A 3 12.42 13.82 -14.97
N ARG A 4 12.08 13.76 -13.68
CA ARG A 4 10.67 13.70 -13.26
C ARG A 4 9.92 14.87 -13.84
N THR A 5 8.73 14.59 -14.35
CA THR A 5 7.83 15.65 -14.79
C THR A 5 7.34 16.42 -13.58
N ALA A 6 7.10 17.72 -13.75
CA ALA A 6 6.49 18.53 -12.70
C ALA A 6 5.11 17.98 -12.25
N ALA A 7 4.44 17.20 -13.12
CA ALA A 7 3.19 16.53 -12.81
C ALA A 7 3.36 15.39 -11.77
N ALA A 8 4.38 14.54 -11.92
CA ALA A 8 4.67 13.48 -10.95
C ALA A 8 5.01 14.04 -9.57
N LEU A 9 5.84 15.09 -9.52
CA LEU A 9 6.19 15.75 -8.25
C LEU A 9 5.00 16.44 -7.57
N ARG A 10 4.10 17.06 -8.34
CA ARG A 10 2.85 17.65 -7.82
C ARG A 10 1.90 16.58 -7.31
N LEU A 11 1.78 15.47 -8.03
CA LEU A 11 1.02 14.31 -7.57
C LEU A 11 1.58 13.80 -6.25
N ASP A 12 2.89 13.60 -6.12
CA ASP A 12 3.51 13.19 -4.86
C ASP A 12 3.19 14.14 -3.70
N ALA A 13 3.18 15.46 -3.94
CA ALA A 13 2.87 16.46 -2.94
C ALA A 13 1.38 16.44 -2.53
N ASP A 14 0.46 16.35 -3.50
CA ASP A 14 -0.99 16.22 -3.25
C ASP A 14 -1.32 14.90 -2.55
N CYS A 15 -0.61 13.85 -2.93
CA CYS A 15 -0.67 12.54 -2.32
C CYS A 15 -0.31 12.63 -0.82
N ARG A 16 0.74 13.39 -0.52
CA ARG A 16 1.22 13.61 0.85
C ARG A 16 0.21 14.39 1.70
N SER A 17 -0.32 15.51 1.20
CA SER A 17 -1.27 16.33 1.96
C SER A 17 -2.57 15.59 2.27
N ARG A 18 -3.24 15.01 1.27
CA ARG A 18 -4.58 14.43 1.46
C ARG A 18 -4.60 13.17 2.33
N LEU A 19 -3.50 12.44 2.42
CA LEU A 19 -3.39 11.27 3.30
C LEU A 19 -3.14 11.64 4.77
N ARG A 20 -2.48 12.78 5.04
CA ARG A 20 -2.28 13.27 6.41
C ARG A 20 -3.57 13.80 7.02
N ASP A 21 -4.40 14.46 6.23
CA ASP A 21 -5.58 15.17 6.72
C ASP A 21 -6.84 14.30 6.82
N HIS A 22 -6.70 12.98 6.83
CA HIS A 22 -7.88 12.12 6.92
C HIS A 22 -8.37 11.97 8.36
N PRO A 23 -9.60 12.42 8.67
CA PRO A 23 -10.16 12.28 9.99
C PRO A 23 -10.32 10.80 10.34
N ARG A 24 -9.84 10.43 11.53
CA ARG A 24 -9.93 9.08 12.09
C ARG A 24 -11.39 8.65 12.15
N ARG A 25 -11.81 7.78 11.24
CA ARG A 25 -13.15 7.18 11.28
C ARG A 25 -13.21 6.12 12.38
N PRO A 26 -14.40 5.86 12.95
CA PRO A 26 -14.60 4.73 13.86
C PRO A 26 -14.20 3.42 13.16
N SER A 27 -13.57 2.53 13.94
CA SER A 27 -13.09 1.24 13.45
C SER A 27 -14.25 0.44 12.85
N ARG A 28 -13.98 -0.23 11.73
CA ARG A 28 -14.91 -1.18 11.10
C ARG A 28 -14.77 -2.59 11.65
N LEU A 29 -13.81 -2.82 12.54
CA LEU A 29 -13.51 -4.11 13.12
C LEU A 29 -14.31 -4.29 14.42
N THR A 30 -14.79 -5.50 14.64
CA THR A 30 -15.44 -5.92 15.88
C THR A 30 -14.46 -5.78 17.06
N SER A 31 -15.01 -5.66 18.27
CA SER A 31 -14.20 -5.55 19.50
C SER A 31 -13.24 -6.74 19.67
N ARG A 32 -13.65 -7.94 19.23
CA ARG A 32 -12.81 -9.14 19.24
C ARG A 32 -11.61 -8.98 18.30
N THR A 33 -11.86 -8.64 17.05
CA THR A 33 -10.81 -8.47 16.04
C THR A 33 -9.85 -7.34 16.41
N ARG A 34 -10.37 -6.25 17.00
CA ARG A 34 -9.54 -5.18 17.57
C ARG A 34 -8.61 -5.65 18.68
N ARG A 35 -9.09 -6.49 19.61
CA ARG A 35 -8.23 -7.03 20.68
C ARG A 35 -7.10 -7.90 20.12
N GLN A 36 -7.38 -8.68 19.08
CA GLN A 36 -6.34 -9.48 18.43
C GLN A 36 -5.39 -8.64 17.59
N ALA A 37 -5.88 -7.60 16.91
CA ALA A 37 -5.05 -6.61 16.24
C ALA A 37 -4.10 -5.92 17.23
N ALA A 38 -4.61 -5.49 18.39
CA ALA A 38 -3.78 -4.88 19.45
C ALA A 38 -2.71 -5.85 19.95
N ARG A 39 -3.06 -7.13 20.18
CA ARG A 39 -2.07 -8.16 20.54
C ARG A 39 -1.01 -8.35 19.45
N PHE A 40 -1.43 -8.44 18.19
CA PHE A 40 -0.54 -8.54 17.03
C PHE A 40 0.42 -7.33 16.92
N GLU A 41 -0.08 -6.13 17.22
CA GLU A 41 0.70 -4.90 17.25
C GLU A 41 1.73 -4.91 18.38
N THR A 42 1.32 -5.24 19.61
CA THR A 42 2.21 -5.34 20.78
C THR A 42 3.31 -6.37 20.58
N GLU A 43 2.97 -7.57 20.09
CA GLU A 43 3.93 -8.64 19.81
C GLU A 43 5.01 -8.24 18.77
N ARG A 44 4.74 -7.22 17.96
CA ARG A 44 5.64 -6.71 16.92
C ARG A 44 6.26 -5.35 17.26
N GLY A 45 6.05 -4.84 18.47
CA GLY A 45 6.53 -3.53 18.90
C GLY A 45 5.95 -2.36 18.08
N LEU A 46 4.77 -2.55 17.47
CA LEU A 46 4.10 -1.51 16.72
C LEU A 46 3.33 -0.59 17.66
N HIS A 47 3.15 0.66 17.26
CA HIS A 47 2.26 1.57 18.00
C HIS A 47 0.81 1.07 17.97
N GLU A 48 0.06 1.40 19.01
CA GLU A 48 -1.36 1.06 19.12
C GLU A 48 -2.12 1.58 17.90
N ARG A 49 -2.98 0.73 17.32
CA ARG A 49 -3.83 1.01 16.15
C ARG A 49 -3.08 1.21 14.84
N ARG A 50 -1.78 0.87 14.76
CA ARG A 50 -0.99 0.88 13.51
C ARG A 50 -1.68 0.14 12.37
N LEU A 51 -2.35 -0.98 12.65
CA LEU A 51 -3.05 -1.80 11.67
C LEU A 51 -4.33 -1.12 11.16
N GLU A 52 -5.12 -0.54 12.06
CA GLU A 52 -6.29 0.25 11.67
C GLU A 52 -5.88 1.44 10.81
N ASP A 53 -4.81 2.13 11.22
CA ASP A 53 -4.24 3.25 10.48
C ASP A 53 -3.74 2.82 9.08
N ALA A 54 -3.11 1.64 8.95
CA ALA A 54 -2.76 1.07 7.66
C ALA A 54 -3.99 0.85 6.77
N VAL A 55 -5.06 0.23 7.30
CA VAL A 55 -6.32 0.02 6.56
C VAL A 55 -6.92 1.35 6.11
N HIS A 56 -6.89 2.36 6.99
CA HIS A 56 -7.38 3.70 6.67
C HIS A 56 -6.57 4.37 5.57
N ARG A 57 -5.24 4.36 5.65
CA ARG A 57 -4.37 4.95 4.62
C ARG A 57 -4.45 4.21 3.29
N TRP A 58 -4.53 2.88 3.31
CA TRP A 58 -4.74 2.08 2.10
C TRP A 58 -6.06 2.44 1.41
N ARG A 59 -7.13 2.57 2.18
CA ARG A 59 -8.44 2.98 1.68
C ARG A 59 -8.47 4.41 1.16
N ALA A 60 -7.76 5.30 1.82
CA ALA A 60 -7.65 6.68 1.40
C ALA A 60 -6.94 6.82 0.06
N PHE A 61 -5.82 6.11 -0.10
CA PHE A 61 -5.05 6.07 -1.32
C PHE A 61 -5.91 5.64 -2.52
N THR A 62 -6.63 4.53 -2.36
CA THR A 62 -7.49 3.96 -3.41
C THR A 62 -8.75 4.77 -3.72
N ARG A 63 -9.14 5.71 -2.85
CA ARG A 63 -10.29 6.60 -3.04
C ARG A 63 -9.95 7.95 -3.65
N ARG A 64 -8.67 8.24 -3.92
CA ARG A 64 -8.26 9.50 -4.52
C ARG A 64 -9.00 9.75 -5.83
N PRO A 65 -9.47 10.98 -6.11
CA PRO A 65 -10.10 11.31 -7.38
C PRO A 65 -9.10 11.14 -8.53
N GLY A 66 -9.60 10.77 -9.71
CA GLY A 66 -8.79 10.52 -10.92
C GLY A 66 -9.06 9.15 -11.54
N ARG A 67 -8.81 8.98 -12.84
CA ARG A 67 -9.10 7.73 -13.55
C ARG A 67 -8.06 6.63 -13.24
N THR A 68 -6.79 7.01 -13.15
CA THR A 68 -5.66 6.10 -12.91
C THR A 68 -4.97 6.44 -11.58
N LEU A 69 -4.60 5.42 -10.80
CA LEU A 69 -3.77 5.59 -9.61
C LEU A 69 -2.30 5.47 -10.00
N TYR A 70 -1.55 6.56 -9.83
CA TYR A 70 -0.09 6.54 -9.88
C TYR A 70 0.44 6.09 -8.52
N LEU A 71 1.34 5.11 -8.53
CA LEU A 71 1.90 4.55 -7.31
C LEU A 71 3.11 5.40 -6.93
N PRO A 72 3.21 5.87 -5.67
CA PRO A 72 4.43 6.50 -5.20
C PRO A 72 5.57 5.47 -5.28
N GLU A 73 6.77 5.98 -5.54
CA GLU A 73 8.00 5.20 -5.47
C GLU A 73 8.07 4.46 -4.13
N PRO A 74 8.51 3.19 -4.10
CA PRO A 74 8.76 2.49 -2.86
C PRO A 74 9.73 3.27 -1.97
N ASP A 75 9.57 3.12 -0.65
CA ASP A 75 10.45 3.71 0.37
C ASP A 75 10.36 5.23 0.54
N LEU A 76 9.28 5.89 0.09
CA LEU A 76 9.05 7.31 0.39
C LEU A 76 8.85 7.52 1.91
N PRO A 77 9.75 8.25 2.61
CA PRO A 77 9.71 8.36 4.07
C PRO A 77 8.39 8.94 4.58
N GLY A 78 7.71 8.20 5.47
CA GLY A 78 6.46 8.61 6.11
C GLY A 78 5.19 8.39 5.29
N TYR A 79 5.29 7.80 4.09
CA TYR A 79 4.16 7.59 3.17
C TYR A 79 4.23 6.25 2.44
N ASP A 80 4.65 5.22 3.15
CA ASP A 80 4.82 3.92 2.54
C ASP A 80 3.50 3.12 2.52
N ILE A 81 2.71 3.34 1.47
CA ILE A 81 1.50 2.54 1.18
C ILE A 81 1.84 1.05 1.00
N TRP A 82 3.08 0.73 0.65
CA TRP A 82 3.57 -0.63 0.48
C TRP A 82 3.76 -1.28 1.84
N ASP A 83 4.33 -0.58 2.81
CA ASP A 83 4.40 -1.01 4.20
C ASP A 83 3.02 -1.19 4.81
N ASP A 84 2.08 -0.27 4.54
CA ASP A 84 0.70 -0.39 5.01
C ASP A 84 0.03 -1.66 4.45
N ARG A 85 0.13 -1.92 3.14
CA ARG A 85 -0.47 -3.13 2.55
C ARG A 85 0.26 -4.40 2.99
N SER A 86 1.57 -4.36 3.18
CA SER A 86 2.38 -5.45 3.73
C SER A 86 1.99 -5.77 5.17
N LEU A 87 1.73 -4.75 5.98
CA LEU A 87 1.29 -4.92 7.36
C LEU A 87 -0.09 -5.59 7.41
N ILE A 88 -1.03 -5.15 6.57
CA ILE A 88 -2.36 -5.75 6.46
C ILE A 88 -2.25 -7.23 6.08
N GLU A 89 -1.42 -7.59 5.10
CA GLU A 89 -1.23 -8.98 4.68
C GLU A 89 -0.65 -9.84 5.79
N ARG A 90 0.39 -9.35 6.46
CA ARG A 90 1.00 -10.02 7.62
C ARG A 90 0.01 -10.21 8.76
N ALA A 91 -0.86 -9.24 9.00
CA ALA A 91 -1.92 -9.36 9.99
C ALA A 91 -2.94 -10.44 9.61
N ILE A 92 -3.41 -10.46 8.36
CA ILE A 92 -4.33 -11.51 7.87
C ILE A 92 -3.71 -12.91 8.06
N GLY A 93 -2.41 -13.07 7.81
CA GLY A 93 -1.70 -14.35 7.98
C GLY A 93 -1.42 -14.75 9.43
N ALA A 94 -1.49 -13.82 10.39
CA ALA A 94 -1.13 -14.06 11.79
C ALA A 94 -2.33 -14.07 12.76
N LEU A 95 -3.45 -13.45 12.39
CA LEU A 95 -4.66 -13.40 13.21
C LEU A 95 -5.38 -14.74 13.23
N ASP A 96 -6.31 -14.91 14.18
CA ASP A 96 -7.20 -16.08 14.17
C ASP A 96 -8.06 -16.10 12.90
N ALA A 97 -8.57 -17.28 12.51
CA ALA A 97 -9.30 -17.44 11.25
C ALA A 97 -10.54 -16.51 11.14
N ARG A 98 -11.15 -16.10 12.25
CA ARG A 98 -12.33 -15.22 12.23
C ARG A 98 -11.90 -13.76 12.04
N ALA A 99 -10.92 -13.30 12.81
CA ALA A 99 -10.36 -11.96 12.73
C ALA A 99 -9.67 -11.73 11.37
N ALA A 100 -8.94 -12.73 10.87
CA ALA A 100 -8.33 -12.70 9.54
C ALA A 100 -9.39 -12.53 8.43
N ARG A 101 -10.49 -13.31 8.49
CA ARG A 101 -11.60 -13.17 7.53
C ARG A 101 -12.28 -11.81 7.60
N GLU A 102 -12.49 -11.29 8.81
CA GLU A 102 -13.07 -9.97 9.00
C GLU A 102 -12.18 -8.88 8.41
N LEU A 103 -10.89 -8.89 8.74
CA LEU A 103 -9.90 -7.96 8.19
C LEU A 103 -9.81 -8.06 6.66
N ALA A 104 -9.75 -9.28 6.13
CA ALA A 104 -9.75 -9.55 4.70
C ALA A 104 -11.01 -9.00 4.02
N SER A 105 -12.19 -9.18 4.64
CA SER A 105 -13.45 -8.64 4.13
C SER A 105 -13.46 -7.11 4.11
N VAL A 106 -12.86 -6.46 5.12
CA VAL A 106 -12.78 -4.99 5.18
C VAL A 106 -11.91 -4.43 4.06
N VAL A 107 -10.82 -5.11 3.69
CA VAL A 107 -9.88 -4.63 2.67
C VAL A 107 -10.21 -5.11 1.25
N ARG A 108 -11.06 -6.13 1.08
CA ARG A 108 -11.41 -6.71 -0.23
C ARG A 108 -11.90 -5.66 -1.23
N ASP A 109 -12.85 -4.82 -0.85
CA ASP A 109 -13.40 -3.81 -1.76
C ASP A 109 -12.36 -2.72 -2.09
N VAL A 110 -11.43 -2.49 -1.17
CA VAL A 110 -10.31 -1.56 -1.32
C VAL A 110 -9.29 -2.13 -2.31
N ASP A 111 -8.95 -3.41 -2.18
CA ASP A 111 -8.06 -4.13 -3.09
C ASP A 111 -8.66 -4.23 -4.50
N ALA A 112 -9.96 -4.47 -4.62
CA ALA A 112 -10.66 -4.47 -5.91
C ALA A 112 -10.61 -3.09 -6.59
N ALA A 113 -10.83 -2.00 -5.83
CA ALA A 113 -10.73 -0.64 -6.35
C ALA A 113 -9.29 -0.30 -6.77
N PHE A 114 -8.28 -0.76 -6.02
CA PHE A 114 -6.88 -0.62 -6.40
C PHE A 114 -6.60 -1.36 -7.72
N LEU A 115 -7.04 -2.61 -7.84
CA LEU A 115 -6.86 -3.42 -9.04
C LEU A 115 -7.50 -2.77 -10.27
N ALA A 116 -8.72 -2.24 -10.13
CA ALA A 116 -9.44 -1.61 -11.23
C ALA A 116 -8.77 -0.32 -11.76
N ARG A 117 -7.91 0.30 -10.96
CA ARG A 117 -7.31 1.61 -11.25
C ARG A 117 -5.80 1.58 -11.47
N THR A 118 -5.21 0.38 -11.42
CA THR A 118 -3.78 0.13 -11.64
C THR A 118 -3.59 -0.90 -12.74
N LEU A 119 -2.56 -0.73 -13.56
CA LEU A 119 -2.22 -1.67 -14.62
C LEU A 119 -1.22 -2.71 -14.10
N PRO A 120 -1.30 -3.97 -14.54
CA PRO A 120 -0.29 -4.98 -14.21
C PRO A 120 1.04 -4.62 -14.84
N ASP A 121 2.13 -4.72 -14.07
CA ASP A 121 3.49 -4.58 -14.58
C ASP A 121 3.96 -5.93 -15.17
N PRO A 122 4.23 -6.03 -16.49
CA PRO A 122 4.67 -7.27 -17.12
C PRO A 122 6.11 -7.67 -16.73
N TYR A 123 6.91 -6.74 -16.21
CA TYR A 123 8.30 -6.96 -15.82
C TYR A 123 8.46 -7.22 -14.32
N ALA A 124 7.38 -7.09 -13.53
CA ALA A 124 7.44 -7.32 -12.11
C ALA A 124 7.80 -8.79 -11.78
N PRO A 125 8.74 -9.04 -10.85
CA PRO A 125 9.07 -10.39 -10.40
C PRO A 125 7.83 -11.16 -9.92
N ARG A 126 7.69 -12.41 -10.37
CA ARG A 126 6.55 -13.27 -9.98
C ARG A 126 6.47 -13.53 -8.47
N ALA A 127 7.62 -13.53 -7.80
CA ALA A 127 7.74 -13.70 -6.36
C ALA A 127 7.15 -12.53 -5.56
N TRP A 128 6.94 -11.37 -6.19
CA TRP A 128 6.32 -10.24 -5.51
C TRP A 128 4.83 -10.46 -5.28
N PRO A 129 4.29 -9.93 -4.18
CA PRO A 129 2.86 -9.97 -3.94
C PRO A 129 2.12 -9.15 -5.01
N TRP A 130 0.90 -9.56 -5.33
CA TRP A 130 0.16 -9.05 -6.48
C TRP A 130 0.02 -7.52 -6.52
N TRP A 131 -0.05 -6.87 -5.35
CA TRP A 131 -0.22 -5.43 -5.24
C TRP A 131 1.06 -4.65 -5.57
N ARG A 132 2.26 -5.26 -5.45
CA ARG A 132 3.53 -4.69 -5.96
C ARG A 132 3.75 -4.91 -7.45
N ARG A 133 3.01 -5.82 -8.08
CA ARG A 133 3.15 -6.14 -9.51
C ARG A 133 2.30 -5.22 -10.39
N ARG A 134 2.39 -3.91 -10.14
CA ARG A 134 1.60 -2.88 -10.81
C ARG A 134 2.49 -1.74 -11.28
N CYS A 135 2.17 -1.15 -12.42
CA CYS A 135 2.92 -0.02 -12.99
C CYS A 135 2.87 1.19 -12.06
N GLN A 136 4.00 1.88 -11.89
CA GLN A 136 4.12 3.02 -10.99
C GLN A 136 3.78 4.32 -11.72
N GLU A 137 4.19 4.43 -13.00
CA GLU A 137 3.84 5.54 -13.89
C GLU A 137 3.29 5.05 -15.25
N LEU A 138 2.62 5.94 -16.01
CA LEU A 138 2.23 5.65 -17.40
C LEU A 138 3.46 5.55 -18.32
N GLY A 139 4.58 6.17 -17.92
CA GLY A 139 5.86 6.10 -18.61
C GLY A 139 6.45 4.69 -18.65
N ASP A 140 6.15 3.84 -17.65
CA ASP A 140 6.60 2.44 -17.61
C ASP A 140 6.00 1.57 -18.75
N ILE A 141 4.93 2.06 -19.38
CA ILE A 141 4.27 1.38 -20.52
C ILE A 141 4.90 1.81 -21.85
N LEU A 142 5.52 2.99 -21.91
CA LEU A 142 6.02 3.61 -23.15
C LEU A 142 7.55 3.74 -23.20
N ASP A 143 8.26 3.54 -22.09
CA ASP A 143 9.72 3.62 -22.00
C ASP A 143 10.29 2.39 -21.27
N VAL A 144 11.12 1.62 -21.97
CA VAL A 144 12.06 0.63 -21.42
C VAL A 144 13.42 0.97 -22.03
N PRO A 145 14.57 0.97 -21.30
CA PRO A 145 14.91 0.26 -20.06
C PRO A 145 15.40 1.22 -18.92
N SER A 146 15.51 0.82 -17.65
CA SER A 146 16.47 -0.17 -17.18
C SER A 146 16.30 -0.46 -15.70
N GLN A 147 16.31 -1.75 -15.39
CA GLN A 147 16.65 -2.31 -14.09
C GLN A 147 17.98 -1.74 -13.60
N ALA A 148 17.94 -0.77 -12.68
CA ALA A 148 19.00 -0.55 -11.71
C ALA A 148 18.60 -1.24 -10.39
N HIS A 149 18.29 -2.53 -10.46
CA HIS A 149 18.34 -3.38 -9.27
C HIS A 149 19.79 -3.82 -9.13
N GLY A 150 20.44 -3.34 -8.06
CA GLY A 150 21.85 -3.55 -7.81
C GLY A 150 22.25 -5.02 -7.92
N ARG A 151 23.15 -5.31 -8.87
CA ARG A 151 24.00 -6.49 -8.79
C ARG A 151 24.92 -6.30 -7.58
N PRO A 152 25.00 -7.24 -6.62
CA PRO A 152 26.12 -7.22 -5.69
C PRO A 152 27.38 -7.53 -6.49
N ALA A 153 28.35 -6.62 -6.44
CA ALA A 153 29.71 -6.92 -6.87
C ALA A 153 30.26 -7.98 -5.91
N GLY A 154 30.33 -9.23 -6.39
CA GLY A 154 31.13 -10.29 -5.78
C GLY A 154 32.61 -10.13 -6.14
N PRO A 155 33.49 -10.76 -5.35
CA PRO A 155 34.80 -10.27 -4.91
C PRO A 155 35.86 -10.12 -6.01
#